data_AF-W4URF4-F1
#
_entry.id   AF-W4URF4-F1
#
_cell.length_a   1.000
_cell.length_b   1.000
_cell.length_c   1.000
_cell.angle_alpha   90.00
_cell.angle_beta   90.00
_cell.angle_gamma   90.00
#
_symmetry.space_group_name_H-M   'P 1'
#
loop_
_entity.id
_entity.type
_entity.pdbx_description
1 polymer ?
#
loop_
_entity_poly.entity_id
_entity_poly.type
_entity_poly.pdbx_seq_one_letter_code
_entity_poly.pdbx_strand_id
1 'polypeptide(L)'
;MAFQWKALPDTRGFLLEVSITNLSKADMLYWSFGDCLPDADVNVFSVEGQAFTCYYGESMKLRTVQAVVPTDDIRLSNGKQDETPRMLYESGKRTDRPVLAGRCALTKGAKLYFCFYEQNAKADYNYYSLPDLFSQINRP
;
A
#
# COMPACT_ATOMS: atom_id res chain seq x y z
N MET A 1 22.31 6.74 -2.73
CA MET A 1 20.85 6.69 -2.48
C MET A 1 20.58 7.32 -1.12
N ALA A 2 19.51 8.09 -1.00
CA ALA A 2 19.07 8.70 0.25
C ALA A 2 17.56 8.54 0.40
N PHE A 3 17.10 8.35 1.63
CA PHE A 3 15.69 8.15 1.97
C PHE A 3 15.23 9.32 2.84
N GLN A 4 14.16 9.99 2.44
CA GLN A 4 13.56 11.10 3.18
C GLN A 4 12.09 10.83 3.44
N TRP A 5 11.69 10.99 4.70
CA TRP A 5 10.33 10.69 5.17
C TRP A 5 9.64 11.98 5.58
N LYS A 6 8.37 12.11 5.22
CA LYS A 6 7.50 13.20 5.68
C LYS A 6 6.16 12.61 6.13
N ALA A 7 5.66 13.04 7.28
CA ALA A 7 4.30 12.71 7.68
C ALA A 7 3.28 13.45 6.78
N LEU A 8 2.14 12.83 6.51
CA LEU A 8 1.03 13.51 5.84
C LEU A 8 0.31 14.44 6.84
N PRO A 9 -0.11 15.65 6.42
CA PRO A 9 -0.77 16.59 7.32
C PRO A 9 -2.23 16.25 7.59
N ASP A 10 -2.93 15.65 6.62
CA ASP A 10 -4.41 15.54 6.63
C ASP A 10 -4.94 14.16 7.01
N THR A 11 -4.07 13.14 7.08
CA THR A 11 -4.42 11.77 7.42
C THR A 11 -3.23 11.06 8.06
N ARG A 12 -3.49 9.98 8.79
CA ARG A 12 -2.44 9.12 9.32
C ARG A 12 -1.74 8.42 8.16
N GLY A 13 -0.50 8.81 7.92
CA GLY A 13 0.30 8.29 6.82
C GLY A 13 1.61 9.01 6.63
N PHE A 14 2.36 8.61 5.63
CA PHE A 14 3.65 9.19 5.28
C PHE A 14 3.92 9.17 3.78
N LEU A 15 4.77 10.09 3.36
CA LEU A 15 5.42 10.13 2.07
C LEU A 15 6.91 9.78 2.25
N LEU A 16 7.40 8.84 1.45
CA LEU A 16 8.81 8.50 1.34
C LEU A 16 9.32 8.95 -0.03
N GLU A 17 10.35 9.79 -0.03
CA GLU A 17 11.16 10.10 -1.21
C GLU A 17 12.45 9.28 -1.17
N VAL A 18 12.72 8.54 -2.23
CA VAL A 18 14.00 7.87 -2.46
C VAL A 18 14.75 8.64 -3.54
N SER A 19 15.88 9.25 -3.18
CA SER A 19 16.74 10.02 -4.09
C SER A 19 17.91 9.16 -4.58
N ILE A 20 18.00 8.96 -5.91
CA ILE A 20 18.97 8.05 -6.53
C ILE A 20 20.20 8.85 -6.98
N THR A 21 21.17 9.02 -6.08
CA THR A 21 22.39 9.79 -6.35
C THR A 21 23.46 9.01 -7.13
N ASN A 22 23.54 7.70 -6.93
CA ASN A 22 24.49 6.80 -7.58
C ASN A 22 23.91 5.37 -7.61
N LEU A 23 24.22 4.61 -8.67
CA LEU A 23 23.82 3.22 -8.92
C LEU A 23 24.90 2.20 -8.53
N SER A 24 26.04 2.63 -7.99
CA SER A 24 27.18 1.74 -7.68
C SER A 24 26.88 0.63 -6.67
N LYS A 25 25.76 0.68 -5.97
CA LYS A 25 25.36 -0.30 -4.94
C LYS A 25 24.13 -1.13 -5.32
N ALA A 26 23.32 -0.67 -6.26
CA ALA A 26 22.07 -1.32 -6.65
C ALA A 26 21.58 -0.77 -8.00
N ASP A 27 21.03 -1.66 -8.80
CA ASP A 27 20.33 -1.41 -10.06
C ASP A 27 18.80 -1.47 -9.91
N MET A 28 18.33 -2.16 -8.87
CA MET A 28 16.91 -2.35 -8.56
C MET A 28 16.60 -2.00 -7.10
N LEU A 29 15.47 -1.33 -6.87
CA LEU A 29 14.84 -1.21 -5.57
C LEU A 29 13.70 -2.21 -5.47
N TYR A 30 13.68 -3.00 -4.41
CA TYR A 30 12.58 -3.89 -4.08
C TYR A 30 11.85 -3.34 -2.86
N TRP A 31 10.55 -3.57 -2.80
CA TRP A 31 9.71 -3.26 -1.65
C TRP A 31 8.69 -4.38 -1.44
N SER A 32 8.21 -4.52 -0.20
CA SER A 32 7.14 -5.44 0.12
C SER A 32 6.20 -4.85 1.16
N PHE A 33 4.95 -5.28 1.14
CA PHE A 33 3.90 -4.87 2.07
C PHE A 33 2.96 -6.04 2.34
N GLY A 34 2.69 -6.33 3.60
CA GLY A 34 1.72 -7.35 4.00
C GLY A 34 1.81 -7.67 5.47
N ASP A 35 1.09 -8.72 5.88
CA ASP A 35 1.04 -9.21 7.26
C ASP A 35 0.66 -8.13 8.29
N CYS A 36 -0.31 -7.28 7.93
CA CYS A 36 -0.70 -6.12 8.75
C CYS A 36 -1.29 -6.51 10.12
N LEU A 37 -1.81 -7.73 10.23
CA LEU A 37 -2.23 -8.34 11.48
C LEU A 37 -2.08 -9.86 11.35
N PRO A 38 -1.07 -10.46 12.00
CA PRO A 38 -0.97 -11.91 12.10
C PRO A 38 -2.27 -12.48 12.67
N ASP A 39 -2.75 -13.59 12.11
CA ASP A 39 -3.98 -14.29 12.50
C ASP A 39 -5.31 -13.55 12.22
N ALA A 40 -5.31 -12.48 11.41
CA ALA A 40 -6.55 -11.86 10.96
C ALA A 40 -7.33 -12.75 9.98
N ASP A 41 -8.65 -12.81 10.15
CA ASP A 41 -9.56 -13.49 9.22
C ASP A 41 -9.51 -12.88 7.80
N VAL A 42 -9.25 -11.58 7.70
CA VAL A 42 -9.18 -10.85 6.44
C VAL A 42 -7.81 -10.19 6.29
N ASN A 43 -7.14 -10.51 5.19
CA ASN A 43 -5.93 -9.83 4.71
C ASN A 43 -5.93 -9.88 3.17
N VAL A 44 -6.64 -8.93 2.56
CA VAL A 44 -6.91 -8.90 1.12
C VAL A 44 -6.31 -7.65 0.50
N PHE A 45 -5.65 -7.82 -0.63
CA PHE A 45 -5.06 -6.74 -1.40
C PHE A 45 -5.84 -6.52 -2.69
N SER A 46 -6.24 -5.27 -2.94
CA SER A 46 -6.72 -4.81 -4.23
C SER A 46 -5.64 -3.96 -4.88
N VAL A 47 -5.21 -4.29 -6.10
CA VAL A 47 -4.14 -3.58 -6.81
C VAL A 47 -4.71 -2.96 -8.08
N GLU A 48 -4.46 -1.67 -8.28
CA GLU A 48 -4.89 -0.89 -9.44
C GLU A 48 -3.72 -0.04 -9.95
N GLY A 49 -3.05 -0.53 -11.00
CA GLY A 49 -1.84 0.09 -11.52
C GLY A 49 -0.75 0.22 -10.44
N GLN A 50 -0.31 1.45 -10.19
CA GLN A 50 0.70 1.80 -9.18
C GLN A 50 0.13 2.05 -7.78
N ALA A 51 -1.16 1.79 -7.56
CA ALA A 51 -1.81 1.94 -6.27
C ALA A 51 -2.34 0.59 -5.76
N PHE A 52 -2.42 0.45 -4.45
CA PHE A 52 -3.09 -0.68 -3.83
C PHE A 52 -3.83 -0.29 -2.56
N THR A 53 -4.88 -1.07 -2.25
CA THR A 53 -5.61 -1.01 -0.99
C THR A 53 -5.48 -2.34 -0.28
N CYS A 54 -5.09 -2.30 0.99
CA CYS A 54 -5.07 -3.44 1.90
C CYS A 54 -6.26 -3.36 2.84
N TYR A 55 -7.08 -4.40 2.84
CA TYR A 55 -8.18 -4.61 3.77
C TYR A 55 -7.74 -5.64 4.80
N TYR A 56 -7.71 -5.28 6.08
CA TYR A 56 -7.22 -6.16 7.13
C TYR A 56 -8.02 -6.07 8.44
N GLY A 57 -8.05 -7.17 9.18
CA GLY A 57 -8.75 -7.31 10.46
C GLY A 57 -9.96 -8.24 10.38
N GLU A 58 -11.00 -7.91 11.15
CA GLU A 58 -12.23 -8.71 11.25
C GLU A 58 -13.36 -8.06 10.43
N SER A 59 -14.35 -8.83 9.97
CA SER A 59 -15.45 -8.31 9.13
C SER A 59 -16.16 -7.08 9.72
N MET A 60 -16.30 -7.01 11.05
CA MET A 60 -16.97 -5.89 11.75
C MET A 60 -16.02 -4.78 12.20
N LYS A 61 -14.72 -4.94 11.97
CA LYS A 61 -13.65 -3.98 12.34
C LYS A 61 -12.60 -3.91 11.23
N LEU A 62 -13.07 -3.91 9.99
CA LEU A 62 -12.20 -3.93 8.83
C LEU A 62 -11.48 -2.59 8.73
N ARG A 63 -10.16 -2.64 8.65
CA ARG A 63 -9.29 -1.47 8.47
C ARG A 63 -8.76 -1.43 7.06
N THR A 64 -8.52 -0.22 6.57
CA THR A 64 -8.05 0.02 5.21
C THR A 64 -6.76 0.83 5.26
N VAL A 65 -5.71 0.29 4.64
CA VAL A 65 -4.50 1.06 4.30
C VAL A 65 -4.43 1.19 2.79
N GLN A 66 -4.26 2.41 2.32
CA GLN A 66 -4.02 2.69 0.92
C GLN A 66 -2.55 3.04 0.71
N ALA A 67 -2.03 2.67 -0.46
CA ALA A 67 -0.68 2.98 -0.84
C ALA A 67 -0.57 3.33 -2.32
N VAL A 68 0.35 4.22 -2.63
CA VAL A 68 0.81 4.54 -3.98
C VAL A 68 2.31 4.31 -4.03
N VAL A 69 2.75 3.56 -5.03
CA VAL A 69 4.13 3.11 -5.20
C VAL A 69 4.69 3.59 -6.55
N PRO A 70 6.02 3.53 -6.77
CA PRO A 70 6.62 4.13 -7.97
C PRO A 70 6.33 3.40 -9.30
N THR A 71 5.88 2.14 -9.27
CA THR A 71 5.65 1.31 -10.46
C THR A 71 4.41 0.45 -10.28
N ASP A 72 3.81 0.04 -11.40
CA ASP A 72 2.70 -0.92 -11.47
C ASP A 72 3.17 -2.39 -11.46
N ASP A 73 4.48 -2.62 -11.38
CA ASP A 73 5.08 -3.97 -11.29
C ASP A 73 4.97 -4.51 -9.85
N ILE A 74 3.72 -4.81 -9.48
CA ILE A 74 3.30 -5.30 -8.16
C ILE A 74 2.83 -6.75 -8.30
N ARG A 75 3.33 -7.62 -7.44
CA ARG A 75 3.01 -9.04 -7.43
C ARG A 75 2.52 -9.49 -6.07
N LEU A 76 1.42 -10.23 -6.08
CA LEU A 76 1.05 -11.06 -4.95
C LEU A 76 2.07 -12.20 -4.82
N SER A 77 2.73 -12.27 -3.67
CA SER A 77 3.92 -13.07 -3.41
C SER A 77 3.76 -13.88 -2.13
N ASN A 78 4.54 -14.96 -2.02
CA ASN A 78 4.56 -15.83 -0.85
C ASN A 78 5.45 -15.22 0.22
N GLY A 79 4.83 -14.67 1.26
CA GLY A 79 5.56 -14.08 2.38
C GLY A 79 6.52 -15.06 3.05
N LYS A 80 6.31 -16.38 2.96
CA LYS A 80 7.23 -17.39 3.54
C LYS A 80 8.53 -17.59 2.76
N GLN A 81 8.69 -16.95 1.60
CA GLN A 81 9.88 -17.03 0.75
C GLN A 81 10.57 -15.65 0.66
N ASP A 82 10.90 -15.05 1.80
CA ASP A 82 11.40 -13.68 1.94
C ASP A 82 12.90 -13.57 2.25
N GLU A 83 13.66 -14.66 2.11
CA GLU A 83 15.11 -14.69 2.36
C GLU A 83 15.90 -13.62 1.60
N THR A 84 15.46 -13.30 0.38
CA THR A 84 15.98 -12.14 -0.38
C THR A 84 14.83 -11.41 -1.08
N PRO A 85 14.96 -10.10 -1.37
CA PRO A 85 13.90 -9.35 -2.04
C PRO A 85 13.52 -9.92 -3.42
N ARG A 86 14.51 -10.48 -4.14
CA ARG A 86 14.29 -11.14 -5.42
C ARG A 86 13.52 -12.46 -5.27
N MET A 87 13.90 -13.30 -4.31
CA MET A 87 13.18 -14.54 -4.04
C MET A 87 11.73 -14.27 -3.68
N LEU A 88 11.48 -13.25 -2.84
CA LEU A 88 10.11 -12.84 -2.51
C LEU A 88 9.33 -12.45 -3.76
N TYR A 89 9.88 -11.57 -4.59
CA TYR A 89 9.21 -11.11 -5.81
C TYR A 89 8.94 -12.24 -6.83
N GLU A 90 9.77 -13.28 -6.87
CA GLU A 90 9.64 -14.43 -7.78
C GLU A 90 8.81 -15.59 -7.18
N SER A 91 8.46 -15.55 -5.89
CA SER A 91 7.85 -16.65 -5.13
C SER A 91 6.42 -17.06 -5.54
N GLY A 92 5.69 -16.18 -6.23
CA GLY A 92 4.33 -16.44 -6.72
C GLY A 92 3.24 -16.46 -5.65
N LYS A 93 2.01 -16.81 -6.06
CA LYS A 93 0.78 -16.54 -5.29
C LYS A 93 0.33 -17.65 -4.34
N ARG A 94 0.91 -18.85 -4.41
CA ARG A 94 0.43 -20.01 -3.65
C ARG A 94 0.97 -19.97 -2.22
N THR A 95 0.20 -19.38 -1.32
CA THR A 95 0.56 -19.22 0.09
C THR A 95 -0.69 -18.98 0.95
N ASP A 96 -0.57 -19.31 2.23
CA ASP A 96 -1.47 -18.89 3.31
C ASP A 96 -1.06 -17.53 3.93
N ARG A 97 0.14 -17.02 3.59
CA ARG A 97 0.65 -15.70 3.99
C ARG A 97 0.93 -14.83 2.77
N PRO A 98 -0.11 -14.32 2.07
CA PRO A 98 0.08 -13.45 0.92
C PRO A 98 0.65 -12.09 1.34
N VAL A 99 1.60 -11.60 0.55
CA VAL A 99 2.13 -10.23 0.66
C VAL A 99 2.21 -9.61 -0.73
N LEU A 100 2.22 -8.29 -0.84
CA LEU A 100 2.59 -7.59 -2.06
C LEU A 100 4.11 -7.42 -2.08
N ALA A 101 4.71 -7.69 -3.23
CA ALA A 101 6.10 -7.34 -3.52
C ALA A 101 6.14 -6.56 -4.83
N GLY A 102 7.00 -5.55 -4.91
CA GLY A 102 7.21 -4.82 -6.15
C GLY A 102 8.67 -4.48 -6.35
N ARG A 103 8.99 -4.09 -7.58
CA ARG A 103 10.34 -3.69 -7.96
C ARG A 103 10.33 -2.44 -8.82
N CYS A 104 11.38 -1.66 -8.68
CA CYS A 104 11.58 -0.41 -9.39
C CYS A 104 13.01 -0.38 -9.93
N ALA A 105 13.17 -0.26 -11.25
CA ALA A 105 14.48 -0.03 -11.85
C ALA A 105 15.02 1.34 -11.42
N LEU A 106 16.28 1.38 -11.00
CA LEU A 106 16.90 2.61 -10.51
C LEU A 106 17.53 3.39 -11.66
N THR A 107 17.18 4.67 -11.74
CA THR A 107 17.77 5.60 -12.71
C THR A 107 18.54 6.68 -11.96
N LYS A 108 19.82 6.89 -12.33
CA LYS A 108 20.66 7.91 -11.69
C LYS A 108 20.04 9.30 -11.88
N GLY A 109 19.96 10.07 -10.80
CA GLY A 109 19.36 11.41 -10.78
C GLY A 109 17.84 11.40 -10.63
N ALA A 110 17.18 10.24 -10.72
CA ALA A 110 15.75 10.14 -10.49
C ALA A 110 15.39 10.18 -9.01
N LYS A 111 14.11 10.44 -8.76
CA LYS A 111 13.48 10.33 -7.45
C LYS A 111 12.29 9.39 -7.57
N LEU A 112 12.14 8.50 -6.58
CA LEU A 112 10.99 7.61 -6.46
C LEU A 112 10.18 8.04 -5.24
N TYR A 113 8.86 7.88 -5.33
CA TYR A 113 7.94 8.29 -4.27
C TYR A 113 7.05 7.14 -3.86
N PHE A 114 6.88 6.98 -2.55
CA PHE A 114 5.92 6.07 -1.95
C PHE A 114 5.01 6.88 -1.04
N CYS A 115 3.72 6.62 -1.07
CA CYS A 115 2.75 7.22 -0.16
C CYS A 115 1.93 6.11 0.49
N PHE A 116 1.83 6.14 1.81
CA PHE A 116 1.00 5.21 2.59
C PHE A 116 0.08 6.01 3.50
N TYR A 117 -1.20 5.69 3.51
CA TYR A 117 -2.18 6.44 4.28
C TYR A 117 -3.41 5.61 4.65
N GLU A 118 -4.04 5.99 5.76
CA GLU A 118 -5.37 5.52 6.11
C GLU A 118 -6.42 6.36 5.35
N GLN A 119 -7.46 5.70 4.84
CA GLN A 119 -8.57 6.40 4.22
C GLN A 119 -9.28 7.25 5.29
N ASN A 120 -9.58 8.51 4.96
CA ASN A 120 -10.19 9.43 5.91
C ASN A 120 -11.65 9.04 6.18
N ALA A 121 -12.02 8.88 7.46
CA ALA A 121 -13.34 8.50 7.96
C ALA A 121 -14.49 9.47 7.59
N LYS A 122 -14.22 10.56 6.87
CA LYS A 122 -15.25 11.47 6.34
C LYS A 122 -16.16 10.84 5.27
N ALA A 123 -15.92 9.59 4.89
CA ALA A 123 -16.73 8.83 3.93
C ALA A 123 -17.55 7.68 4.57
N ASP A 124 -17.69 7.65 5.89
CA ASP A 124 -18.50 6.64 6.58
C ASP A 124 -19.96 7.10 6.69
N TYR A 125 -20.77 6.76 5.69
CA TYR A 125 -22.22 6.91 5.77
C TYR A 125 -22.80 5.75 6.59
N ASN A 126 -23.42 6.06 7.73
CA ASN A 126 -24.21 5.09 8.46
C ASN A 126 -25.64 5.04 7.89
N TYR A 127 -26.29 3.87 7.91
CA TYR A 127 -27.65 3.73 7.33
C TYR A 127 -28.64 4.73 7.92
N TYR A 128 -28.47 5.09 9.20
CA TYR A 128 -29.30 6.04 9.91
C TYR A 128 -29.14 7.50 9.44
N SER A 129 -28.02 7.87 8.83
CA SER A 129 -27.80 9.22 8.27
C SER A 129 -28.24 9.33 6.81
N LEU A 130 -28.60 8.23 6.16
CA LEU A 130 -29.04 8.22 4.76
C LEU A 130 -30.33 9.01 4.53
N PRO A 131 -31.38 8.95 5.37
CA PRO A 131 -32.60 9.74 5.16
C PRO A 131 -32.37 11.25 5.22
N ASP A 132 -31.53 11.70 6.15
CA ASP A 132 -31.18 13.12 6.31
C ASP A 132 -30.28 13.60 5.16
N LEU A 133 -29.31 12.79 4.74
CA LEU A 133 -28.45 13.06 3.60
C LEU A 133 -29.27 13.17 2.29
N PHE A 134 -30.21 12.24 2.09
CA PHE A 134 -31.11 12.25 0.94
C PHE A 134 -32.01 13.49 0.92
N SER A 135 -32.45 13.95 2.09
CA SER A 135 -33.27 15.16 2.22
C SER A 135 -32.47 16.45 1.97
N GLN A 136 -31.16 16.45 2.26
CA GLN A 136 -30.26 17.59 2.04
C GLN A 136 -29.88 17.77 0.57
N ILE A 137 -29.71 16.67 -0.18
CA ILE A 137 -29.36 16.71 -1.61
C ILE A 137 -30.50 17.29 -2.47
N ASN A 138 -31.74 17.20 -2.00
CA ASN A 138 -32.93 17.67 -2.72
C ASN A 138 -33.36 19.11 -2.38
N ARG A 139 -32.56 19.88 -1.62
CA ARG A 139 -32.81 21.31 -1.42
C ARG A 139 -32.11 22.11 -2.53
N PRO A 140 -32.84 22.92 -3.33
CA PRO A 140 -32.26 23.74 -4.39
C PRO A 140 -31.31 24.81 -3.84
#